data_AF-A0A9E5N6N9-F1
#
_entry.id   AF-A0A9E5N6N9-F1
#
_cell.length_a   1.000
_cell.length_b   1.000
_cell.length_c   1.000
_cell.angle_alpha   90.00
_cell.angle_beta   90.00
_cell.angle_gamma   90.00
#
_symmetry.space_group_name_H-M   'P 1'
#
loop_
_entity.id
_entity.type
_entity.pdbx_description
1 polymer ?
#
loop_
_entity_poly.entity_id
_entity_poly.type
_entity_poly.pdbx_seq_one_letter_code
_entity_poly.pdbx_strand_id
1 'polypeptide(L)'
;MSLGALYNEALAKETTRLRGIARVDERTKRLALRILPGEIAVISHLDLDLPCTQALILRKPAAVINAQPSISGRFPNLGPSLLVEAGIPLLENVGPEIMTAVADGEEVEIIGDAVFASATLVGRGERLSPASLQAKLEKARANLEGQLSRFVQNTLTYVSEEQRLLYDPSDIPALRTQIEGRHVLVVVRGEDAAADLRTIHSYIRDRRPTLIAVDGGADLLLAEGLTPHMIIGDMDS
;
A
#
# COMPACT_ATOMS: atom_id res chain seq x y z
N MET A 1 -23.73 37.53 5.07
CA MET A 1 -24.02 36.09 4.82
C MET A 1 -25.51 35.90 4.94
N SER A 2 -26.16 35.25 3.96
CA SER A 2 -27.61 35.04 4.03
C SER A 2 -27.95 33.93 5.04
N LEU A 3 -29.14 33.98 5.63
CA LEU A 3 -29.65 32.92 6.52
C LEU A 3 -29.60 31.55 5.84
N GLY A 4 -29.73 31.49 4.51
CA GLY A 4 -29.64 30.27 3.71
C GLY A 4 -28.22 29.69 3.59
N ALA A 5 -27.17 30.53 3.66
CA ALA A 5 -25.78 30.05 3.69
C ALA A 5 -25.44 29.41 5.05
N LEU A 6 -25.91 30.03 6.15
CA LEU A 6 -25.79 29.46 7.49
C LEU A 6 -26.65 28.20 7.68
N TYR A 7 -27.82 28.12 7.04
CA TYR A 7 -28.68 26.94 7.07
C TYR A 7 -28.08 25.77 6.26
N ASN A 8 -27.42 26.04 5.13
CA ASN A 8 -26.72 25.03 4.34
C ASN A 8 -25.40 24.57 5.00
N GLU A 9 -24.67 25.45 5.70
CA GLU A 9 -23.53 25.05 6.55
C GLU A 9 -23.96 24.21 7.76
N ALA A 10 -25.14 24.49 8.33
CA ALA A 10 -25.71 23.71 9.42
C ALA A 10 -26.20 22.32 8.97
N LEU A 11 -26.69 22.19 7.74
CA LEU A 11 -27.04 20.90 7.11
C LEU A 11 -25.81 20.12 6.61
N ALA A 12 -24.72 20.79 6.23
CA ALA A 12 -23.44 20.14 5.91
C ALA A 12 -22.72 19.57 7.15
N LYS A 13 -23.16 19.97 8.35
CA LYS A 13 -22.85 19.33 9.64
C LYS A 13 -23.90 18.27 10.02
N GLU A 14 -24.55 17.62 9.05
CA GLU A 14 -25.16 16.33 9.32
C GLU A 14 -24.09 15.44 9.92
N THR A 15 -24.22 15.18 11.21
CA THR A 15 -23.24 14.40 11.96
C THR A 15 -23.43 12.96 11.50
N THR A 16 -22.78 12.58 10.40
CA THR A 16 -22.97 11.27 9.76
C THR A 16 -22.63 10.21 10.79
N ARG A 17 -23.69 9.58 11.30
CA ARG A 17 -23.64 8.54 12.32
C ARG A 17 -23.67 7.20 11.62
N LEU A 18 -22.63 6.40 11.82
CA LEU A 18 -22.51 5.06 11.29
C LEU A 18 -22.28 4.10 12.44
N ARG A 19 -22.98 2.97 12.45
CA ARG A 19 -22.83 1.92 13.45
C ARG A 19 -22.70 0.58 12.74
N GLY A 20 -21.81 -0.28 13.24
CA GLY A 20 -21.56 -1.57 12.63
C GLY A 20 -20.62 -2.43 13.46
N ILE A 21 -20.55 -3.71 13.12
CA ILE A 21 -19.62 -4.64 13.74
C ILE A 21 -18.21 -4.33 13.24
N ALA A 22 -17.26 -4.12 14.16
CA ALA A 22 -15.87 -3.90 13.86
C ALA A 22 -15.18 -5.22 13.50
N ARG A 23 -14.35 -5.17 12.46
CA ARG A 23 -13.31 -6.16 12.21
C ARG A 23 -11.97 -5.48 12.39
N VAL A 24 -11.12 -6.02 13.24
CA VAL A 24 -9.88 -5.38 13.68
C VAL A 24 -8.69 -6.25 13.30
N ASP A 25 -7.77 -5.75 12.47
CA ASP A 25 -6.53 -6.44 12.14
C ASP A 25 -5.45 -5.43 11.75
N GLU A 26 -4.23 -5.61 12.25
CA GLU A 26 -3.10 -4.80 11.80
C GLU A 26 -2.75 -5.08 10.33
N ARG A 27 -2.99 -6.31 9.86
CA ARG A 27 -2.73 -6.69 8.47
C ARG A 27 -4.03 -6.57 7.67
N THR A 28 -4.17 -5.44 6.95
CA THR A 28 -5.33 -5.17 6.08
C THR A 28 -5.68 -6.34 5.15
N LYS A 29 -4.68 -7.05 4.60
CA LYS A 29 -4.89 -8.24 3.76
C LYS A 29 -5.62 -9.38 4.49
N ARG A 30 -5.32 -9.60 5.78
CA ARG A 30 -6.00 -10.63 6.59
C ARG A 30 -7.43 -10.22 6.91
N LEU A 31 -7.64 -8.95 7.26
CA LEU A 31 -8.97 -8.39 7.48
C LEU A 31 -9.86 -8.54 6.25
N ALA A 32 -9.33 -8.21 5.06
CA ALA A 32 -10.06 -8.31 3.81
C ALA A 32 -10.49 -9.73 3.44
N LEU A 33 -9.96 -10.78 4.08
CA LEU A 33 -10.42 -12.16 3.87
C LEU A 33 -11.69 -12.50 4.66
N ARG A 34 -11.96 -11.78 5.76
CA ARG A 34 -12.95 -12.16 6.78
C ARG A 34 -14.02 -11.10 7.05
N ILE A 35 -13.78 -9.84 6.69
CA ILE A 35 -14.78 -8.78 6.84
C ILE A 35 -16.00 -9.02 5.94
N LEU A 36 -17.18 -8.84 6.50
CA LEU A 36 -18.46 -9.00 5.81
C LEU A 36 -18.99 -7.64 5.31
N PRO A 37 -19.87 -7.65 4.29
CA PRO A 37 -20.51 -6.42 3.83
C PRO A 37 -21.26 -5.69 4.94
N GLY A 38 -21.08 -4.37 5.01
CA GLY A 38 -21.69 -3.51 6.03
C GLY A 38 -20.97 -3.48 7.38
N GLU A 39 -19.92 -4.28 7.59
CA GLU A 39 -19.06 -4.18 8.76
C GLU A 39 -18.10 -2.99 8.67
N ILE A 40 -17.51 -2.58 9.80
CA ILE A 40 -16.55 -1.48 9.88
C ILE A 40 -15.14 -2.08 9.96
N ALA A 41 -14.28 -1.72 9.01
CA ALA A 41 -12.89 -2.16 9.02
C ALA A 41 -12.08 -1.26 9.97
N VAL A 42 -11.36 -1.85 10.91
CA VAL A 42 -10.39 -1.17 11.78
C VAL A 42 -9.00 -1.71 11.45
N ILE A 43 -8.16 -0.86 10.86
CA ILE A 43 -6.85 -1.23 10.30
C ILE A 43 -5.75 -0.32 10.86
N SER A 44 -4.51 -0.77 10.75
CA SER A 44 -3.32 0.05 10.96
C SER A 44 -2.45 -0.05 9.71
N HIS A 45 -2.66 0.85 8.75
CA HIS A 45 -2.01 0.79 7.45
C HIS A 45 -1.54 2.17 6.98
N LEU A 46 -0.25 2.43 7.19
CA LEU A 46 0.46 3.57 6.62
C LEU A 46 0.53 3.46 5.10
N ASP A 47 0.21 4.53 4.39
CA ASP A 47 0.25 4.55 2.92
C ASP A 47 -0.60 3.42 2.29
N LEU A 48 -1.88 3.35 2.68
CA LEU A 48 -2.85 2.34 2.24
C LEU A 48 -2.80 2.09 0.73
N ASP A 49 -2.19 0.99 0.33
CA ASP A 49 -1.90 0.69 -1.07
C ASP A 49 -3.15 0.34 -1.91
N LEU A 50 -3.02 0.38 -3.24
CA LEU A 50 -4.10 0.03 -4.16
C LEU A 50 -4.63 -1.39 -3.94
N PRO A 51 -3.79 -2.44 -3.79
CA PRO A 51 -4.27 -3.81 -3.62
C PRO A 51 -5.11 -4.01 -2.37
N CYS A 52 -4.65 -3.49 -1.22
CA CYS A 52 -5.41 -3.57 0.03
C CYS A 52 -6.69 -2.74 -0.07
N THR A 53 -6.65 -1.59 -0.73
CA THR A 53 -7.85 -0.78 -0.98
C THR A 53 -8.87 -1.55 -1.82
N GLN A 54 -8.48 -2.12 -2.95
CA GLN A 54 -9.38 -2.89 -3.81
C GLN A 54 -9.96 -4.09 -3.06
N ALA A 55 -9.14 -4.79 -2.29
CA ALA A 55 -9.59 -5.90 -1.45
C ALA A 55 -10.65 -5.46 -0.42
N LEU A 56 -10.51 -4.28 0.18
CA LEU A 56 -11.53 -3.70 1.07
C LEU A 56 -12.80 -3.34 0.31
N ILE A 57 -12.70 -2.64 -0.83
CA ILE A 57 -13.84 -2.22 -1.64
C ILE A 57 -14.70 -3.43 -2.06
N LEU A 58 -14.07 -4.53 -2.47
CA LEU A 58 -14.76 -5.77 -2.86
C LEU A 58 -15.64 -6.33 -1.73
N ARG A 59 -15.26 -6.10 -0.47
CA ARG A 59 -16.02 -6.55 0.71
C ARG A 59 -17.14 -5.61 1.10
N LYS A 60 -17.18 -4.38 0.56
CA LYS A 60 -18.22 -3.38 0.82
C LYS A 60 -18.41 -3.08 2.32
N PRO A 61 -17.35 -2.72 3.06
CA PRO A 61 -17.49 -2.27 4.44
C PRO A 61 -18.34 -1.00 4.50
N ALA A 62 -19.02 -0.77 5.62
CA ALA A 62 -19.78 0.45 5.86
C ALA A 62 -18.87 1.67 6.09
N ALA A 63 -17.66 1.45 6.63
CA ALA A 63 -16.62 2.45 6.81
C ALA A 63 -15.26 1.78 7.05
N VAL A 64 -14.19 2.56 6.89
CA VAL A 64 -12.82 2.20 7.27
C VAL A 64 -12.32 3.19 8.33
N ILE A 65 -11.81 2.65 9.42
CA ILE A 65 -11.12 3.36 10.50
C ILE A 65 -9.64 2.94 10.42
N ASN A 66 -8.76 3.88 10.10
CA ASN A 66 -7.33 3.64 10.01
C ASN A 66 -6.62 4.34 11.19
N ALA A 67 -5.87 3.56 11.96
CA ALA A 67 -5.02 4.06 13.02
C ALA A 67 -3.93 5.01 12.49
N GLN A 68 -3.47 4.78 11.25
CA GLN A 68 -2.38 5.49 10.59
C GLN A 68 -2.89 6.44 9.50
N PRO A 69 -2.04 7.36 8.98
CA PRO A 69 -2.38 8.13 7.80
C PRO A 69 -2.34 7.24 6.56
N SER A 70 -3.38 7.30 5.75
CA SER A 70 -3.49 6.55 4.50
C SER A 70 -2.68 7.18 3.36
N ILE A 71 -2.30 8.45 3.54
CA ILE A 71 -1.29 9.16 2.73
C ILE A 71 -0.32 9.85 3.70
N SER A 72 0.89 9.33 3.82
CA SER A 72 1.95 9.87 4.70
C SER A 72 2.51 11.20 4.22
N GLY A 73 2.32 11.52 2.94
CA GLY A 73 2.88 12.70 2.29
C GLY A 73 4.29 12.48 1.73
N ARG A 74 4.84 11.25 1.78
CA ARG A 74 6.12 10.91 1.14
C ARG A 74 6.01 10.86 -0.37
N PHE A 75 4.94 10.25 -0.87
CA PHE A 75 4.64 10.11 -2.29
C PHE A 75 3.11 10.15 -2.49
N PRO A 76 2.62 10.51 -3.68
CA PRO A 76 1.19 10.56 -3.95
C PRO A 76 0.61 9.14 -4.02
N ASN A 77 0.08 8.65 -2.90
CA ASN A 77 -0.63 7.38 -2.84
C ASN A 77 -2.09 7.54 -3.27
N LEU A 78 -2.51 6.79 -4.29
CA LEU A 78 -3.87 6.85 -4.86
C LEU A 78 -4.84 5.85 -4.25
N GLY A 79 -4.39 4.91 -3.41
CA GLY A 79 -5.26 3.91 -2.78
C GLY A 79 -6.48 4.54 -2.11
N PRO A 80 -6.32 5.49 -1.17
CA PRO A 80 -7.44 6.11 -0.48
C PRO A 80 -8.46 6.81 -1.38
N SER A 81 -8.05 7.27 -2.58
CA SER A 81 -8.95 7.85 -3.57
C SER A 81 -10.03 6.87 -4.02
N LEU A 82 -9.68 5.60 -4.18
CA LEU A 82 -10.63 4.57 -4.61
C LEU A 82 -11.69 4.27 -3.54
N LEU A 83 -11.37 4.38 -2.25
CA LEU A 83 -12.38 4.26 -1.18
C LEU A 83 -13.39 5.41 -1.25
N VAL A 84 -12.89 6.63 -1.45
CA VAL A 84 -13.73 7.83 -1.58
C VAL A 84 -14.63 7.72 -2.81
N GLU A 85 -14.09 7.30 -3.96
CA GLU A 85 -14.85 7.07 -5.20
C GLU A 85 -15.89 5.96 -5.06
N ALA A 86 -15.57 4.89 -4.30
CA ALA A 86 -16.50 3.82 -3.98
C ALA A 86 -17.58 4.23 -2.96
N GLY A 87 -17.52 5.46 -2.43
CA GLY A 87 -18.46 5.97 -1.42
C GLY A 87 -18.28 5.33 -0.05
N ILE A 88 -17.12 4.73 0.24
CA ILE A 88 -16.79 4.13 1.53
C ILE A 88 -16.11 5.20 2.40
N PRO A 89 -16.73 5.63 3.52
CA PRO A 89 -16.14 6.61 4.42
C PRO A 89 -14.83 6.10 5.03
N LEU A 90 -13.81 6.94 5.01
CA LEU A 90 -12.50 6.68 5.63
C LEU A 90 -12.24 7.72 6.72
N LEU A 91 -12.04 7.24 7.95
CA LEU A 91 -11.52 8.00 9.09
C LEU A 91 -10.10 7.52 9.35
N GLU A 92 -9.11 8.40 9.25
CA GLU A 92 -7.68 8.06 9.40
C GLU A 92 -7.03 8.82 10.55
N ASN A 93 -5.75 8.54 10.85
CA ASN A 93 -5.03 9.17 11.96
C ASN A 93 -5.73 9.01 13.32
N VAL A 94 -6.44 7.89 13.53
CA VAL A 94 -7.19 7.65 14.78
C VAL A 94 -6.26 7.34 15.97
N GLY A 95 -5.03 6.93 15.67
CA GLY A 95 -4.02 6.53 16.66
C GLY A 95 -3.97 5.01 16.83
N PRO A 96 -2.79 4.44 17.16
CA PRO A 96 -2.60 3.00 17.32
C PRO A 96 -3.45 2.39 18.44
N GLU A 97 -3.89 3.19 19.41
CA GLU A 97 -4.71 2.76 20.55
C GLU A 97 -6.04 2.14 20.09
N ILE A 98 -6.58 2.56 18.95
CA ILE A 98 -7.84 2.02 18.41
C ILE A 98 -7.78 0.52 18.15
N MET A 99 -6.60 -0.01 17.85
CA MET A 99 -6.39 -1.43 17.54
C MET A 99 -6.55 -2.33 18.77
N THR A 100 -6.44 -1.77 19.97
CA THR A 100 -6.61 -2.49 21.24
C THR A 100 -7.84 -2.04 22.02
N ALA A 101 -8.32 -0.81 21.79
CA ALA A 101 -9.52 -0.27 22.42
C ALA A 101 -10.83 -0.85 21.85
N VAL A 102 -10.79 -1.47 20.67
CA VAL A 102 -11.93 -2.12 20.02
C VAL A 102 -11.63 -3.61 19.85
N ALA A 103 -12.51 -4.48 20.33
CA ALA A 103 -12.37 -5.92 20.10
C ALA A 103 -12.90 -6.33 18.71
N ASP A 104 -12.33 -7.40 18.14
CA ASP A 104 -12.87 -7.96 16.89
C ASP A 104 -14.28 -8.52 17.11
N GLY A 105 -15.24 -8.08 16.30
CA GLY A 105 -16.65 -8.41 16.46
C GLY A 105 -17.40 -7.51 17.44
N GLU A 106 -16.74 -6.53 18.06
CA GLU A 106 -17.40 -5.51 18.87
C GLU A 106 -18.17 -4.53 17.98
N GLU A 107 -19.28 -4.03 18.48
CA GLU A 107 -20.03 -3.00 17.77
C GLU A 107 -19.43 -1.62 18.04
N VAL A 108 -19.17 -0.88 16.96
CA VAL A 108 -18.61 0.46 17.03
C VAL A 108 -19.52 1.47 16.34
N GLU A 109 -19.39 2.71 16.77
CA GLU A 109 -20.15 3.83 16.27
C GLU A 109 -19.25 5.00 15.93
N ILE A 110 -19.38 5.53 14.71
CA ILE A 110 -18.66 6.69 14.22
C ILE A 110 -19.63 7.87 14.20
N ILE A 111 -19.32 8.93 14.93
CA ILE A 111 -20.10 10.17 14.97
C ILE A 111 -19.18 11.32 14.59
N GLY A 112 -19.30 11.84 13.37
CA GLY A 112 -18.35 12.82 12.87
C GLY A 112 -16.93 12.24 12.86
N ASP A 113 -15.99 12.87 13.55
CA ASP A 113 -14.59 12.44 13.66
C ASP A 113 -14.31 11.48 14.83
N ALA A 114 -15.32 11.18 15.64
CA ALA A 114 -15.17 10.39 16.87
C ALA A 114 -15.63 8.94 16.67
N VAL A 115 -14.90 8.01 17.28
CA VAL A 115 -15.21 6.57 17.32
C VAL A 115 -15.58 6.19 18.75
N PHE A 116 -16.71 5.50 18.89
CA PHE A 116 -17.24 5.00 20.15
C PHE A 116 -17.35 3.48 20.13
N ALA A 117 -16.96 2.84 21.22
CA ALA A 117 -17.21 1.43 21.50
C ALA A 117 -17.86 1.32 22.89
N SER A 118 -18.93 0.55 23.03
CA SER A 118 -19.67 0.44 24.29
C SER A 118 -20.02 1.82 24.91
N ALA A 119 -20.44 2.78 24.06
CA ALA A 119 -20.73 4.18 24.40
C ALA A 119 -19.56 5.01 24.99
N THR A 120 -18.34 4.50 24.95
CA THR A 120 -17.12 5.19 25.39
C THR A 120 -16.34 5.69 24.17
N LEU A 121 -15.83 6.92 24.23
CA LEU A 121 -14.95 7.46 23.19
C LEU A 121 -13.62 6.69 23.19
N VAL A 122 -13.33 5.98 22.10
CA VAL A 122 -12.12 5.16 21.95
C VAL A 122 -11.09 5.76 21.00
N GLY A 123 -11.47 6.77 20.20
CA GLY A 123 -10.55 7.46 19.31
C GLY A 123 -11.18 8.63 18.58
N ARG A 124 -10.32 9.48 18.00
CA ARG A 124 -10.72 10.54 17.08
C ARG A 124 -9.74 10.59 15.92
N GLY A 125 -10.25 10.80 14.71
CA GLY A 125 -9.41 10.85 13.50
C GLY A 125 -9.79 11.98 12.56
N GLU A 126 -9.28 11.91 11.35
CA GLU A 126 -9.54 12.84 10.26
C GLU A 126 -10.40 12.14 9.21
N ARG A 127 -11.55 12.72 8.86
CA ARG A 127 -12.33 12.21 7.73
C ARG A 127 -11.67 12.60 6.43
N LEU A 128 -11.44 11.62 5.57
CA LEU A 128 -10.91 11.87 4.24
C LEU A 128 -12.05 12.32 3.32
N SER A 129 -12.17 13.64 3.15
CA SER A 129 -13.03 14.26 2.14
C SER A 129 -12.30 14.38 0.79
N PRO A 130 -13.02 14.56 -0.34
CA PRO A 130 -12.39 14.85 -1.63
C PRO A 130 -11.44 16.05 -1.59
N ALA A 131 -11.80 17.12 -0.87
CA ALA A 131 -10.97 18.31 -0.73
C ALA A 131 -9.68 18.04 0.07
N SER A 132 -9.79 17.35 1.20
CA SER A 132 -8.61 16.98 2.00
C SER A 132 -7.72 15.96 1.29
N LEU A 133 -8.30 15.03 0.53
CA LEU A 133 -7.56 14.08 -0.29
C LEU A 133 -6.72 14.80 -1.35
N GLN A 134 -7.33 15.74 -2.10
CA GLN A 134 -6.62 16.54 -3.09
C GLN A 134 -5.45 17.30 -2.46
N ALA A 135 -5.66 17.95 -1.32
CA ALA A 135 -4.61 18.66 -0.61
C ALA A 135 -3.47 17.73 -0.14
N LYS A 136 -3.80 16.52 0.36
CA LYS A 136 -2.79 15.52 0.75
C LYS A 136 -1.98 15.03 -0.46
N LEU A 137 -2.63 14.79 -1.60
CA LEU A 137 -1.95 14.39 -2.85
C LEU A 137 -1.03 15.48 -3.39
N GLU A 138 -1.45 16.75 -3.39
CA GLU A 138 -0.62 17.88 -3.82
C GLU A 138 0.60 18.04 -2.93
N LYS A 139 0.42 18.00 -1.61
CA LYS A 139 1.54 18.02 -0.65
C LYS A 139 2.49 16.86 -0.87
N ALA A 140 1.98 15.66 -1.13
CA ALA A 140 2.79 14.49 -1.38
C ALA A 140 3.58 14.59 -2.70
N ARG A 141 2.99 15.16 -3.75
CA ARG A 141 3.69 15.46 -5.02
C ARG A 141 4.82 16.46 -4.82
N ALA A 142 4.60 17.53 -4.04
CA ALA A 142 5.64 18.52 -3.76
C ALA A 142 6.83 17.92 -2.99
N ASN A 143 6.60 16.88 -2.18
CA ASN A 143 7.66 16.20 -1.42
C ASN A 143 8.42 15.15 -2.24
N LEU A 144 7.87 14.70 -3.36
CA LEU A 144 8.39 13.55 -4.12
C LEU A 144 9.83 13.80 -4.62
N GLU A 145 10.13 14.99 -5.11
CA GLU A 145 11.46 15.36 -5.61
C GLU A 145 12.53 15.25 -4.51
N GLY A 146 12.22 15.73 -3.31
CA GLY A 146 13.10 15.59 -2.14
C GLY A 146 13.26 14.15 -1.68
N GLN A 147 12.20 13.33 -1.75
CA GLN A 147 12.28 11.90 -1.43
C GLN A 147 13.11 11.12 -2.45
N LEU A 148 12.94 11.39 -3.75
CA LEU A 148 13.75 10.79 -4.82
C LEU A 148 15.22 11.16 -4.66
N SER A 149 15.52 12.43 -4.37
CA SER A 149 16.90 12.88 -4.14
C SER A 149 17.54 12.17 -2.94
N ARG A 150 16.81 12.00 -1.84
CA ARG A 150 17.28 11.23 -0.67
C ARG A 150 17.48 9.75 -0.99
N PHE A 151 16.58 9.16 -1.77
CA PHE A 151 16.71 7.77 -2.21
C PHE A 151 17.97 7.57 -3.07
N VAL A 152 18.21 8.46 -4.04
CA VAL A 152 19.43 8.44 -4.87
C VAL A 152 20.67 8.65 -4.01
N GLN A 153 20.66 9.64 -3.11
CA GLN A 153 21.80 9.91 -2.23
C GLN A 153 22.10 8.71 -1.34
N ASN A 154 21.08 8.09 -0.73
CA ASN A 154 21.24 6.90 0.11
C ASN A 154 21.78 5.72 -0.71
N THR A 155 21.28 5.52 -1.93
CA THR A 155 21.77 4.47 -2.83
C THR A 155 23.24 4.71 -3.20
N LEU A 156 23.61 5.94 -3.54
CA LEU A 156 25.00 6.32 -3.85
C LEU A 156 25.90 6.19 -2.62
N THR A 157 25.41 6.51 -1.43
CA THR A 157 26.13 6.28 -0.17
C THR A 157 26.35 4.79 0.05
N TYR A 158 25.34 3.94 -0.14
CA TYR A 158 25.49 2.49 -0.03
C TYR A 158 26.53 1.94 -1.03
N VAL A 159 26.45 2.35 -2.29
CA VAL A 159 27.45 2.02 -3.33
C VAL A 159 28.84 2.56 -2.98
N SER A 160 28.91 3.72 -2.33
CA SER A 160 30.15 4.33 -1.88
C SER A 160 30.73 3.65 -0.61
N GLU A 161 29.91 3.03 0.22
CA GLU A 161 30.34 2.25 1.38
C GLU A 161 30.81 0.85 0.94
N GLU A 162 30.21 0.29 -0.11
CA GLU A 162 30.65 -0.93 -0.81
C GLU A 162 31.76 -0.68 -1.87
N GLN A 163 32.52 0.42 -1.75
CA GLN A 163 33.60 0.78 -2.68
C GLN A 163 34.61 -0.35 -2.96
N ARG A 164 34.82 -1.28 -2.01
CA ARG A 164 35.72 -2.42 -2.21
C ARG A 164 35.34 -3.31 -3.40
N LEU A 165 34.05 -3.56 -3.63
CA LEU A 165 33.59 -4.40 -4.75
C LEU A 165 33.79 -3.72 -6.11
N LEU A 166 33.86 -2.38 -6.14
CA LEU A 166 34.12 -1.60 -7.35
C LEU A 166 35.61 -1.52 -7.71
N TYR A 167 36.51 -1.57 -6.71
CA TYR A 167 37.96 -1.42 -6.91
C TYR A 167 38.74 -2.75 -6.86
N ASP A 168 38.20 -3.78 -6.23
CA ASP A 168 38.78 -5.12 -6.16
C ASP A 168 37.74 -6.17 -6.64
N PRO A 169 37.69 -6.45 -7.95
CA PRO A 169 36.77 -7.43 -8.51
C PRO A 169 37.04 -8.88 -8.05
N SER A 170 38.12 -9.12 -7.27
CA SER A 170 38.50 -10.47 -6.84
C SER A 170 37.50 -11.11 -5.87
N ASP A 171 36.66 -10.30 -5.22
CA ASP A 171 35.56 -10.77 -4.36
C ASP A 171 34.27 -11.09 -5.15
N ILE A 172 34.19 -10.75 -6.44
CA ILE A 172 33.01 -11.05 -7.27
C ILE A 172 33.20 -12.42 -7.94
N PRO A 173 32.33 -13.41 -7.66
CA PRO A 173 32.45 -14.72 -8.28
C PRO A 173 32.30 -14.60 -9.79
N ALA A 174 33.17 -15.31 -10.53
CA ALA A 174 33.11 -15.35 -11.98
C ALA A 174 31.71 -15.83 -12.43
N LEU A 175 31.05 -15.01 -13.25
CA LEU A 175 29.71 -15.33 -13.76
C LEU A 175 29.82 -16.51 -14.72
N ARG A 176 29.11 -17.60 -14.40
CA ARG A 176 28.96 -18.76 -15.31
C ARG A 176 28.00 -18.46 -16.46
N THR A 177 27.16 -17.45 -16.29
CA THR A 177 26.07 -17.10 -17.20
C THR A 177 26.54 -16.09 -18.24
N GLN A 178 26.39 -16.41 -19.53
CA GLN A 178 26.70 -15.48 -20.61
C GLN A 178 25.61 -14.40 -20.73
N ILE A 179 26.02 -13.14 -20.56
CA ILE A 179 25.15 -11.96 -20.63
C ILE A 179 25.48 -11.09 -21.85
N GLU A 180 26.76 -10.97 -22.20
CA GLU A 180 27.22 -10.10 -23.29
C GLU A 180 26.55 -10.43 -24.63
N GLY A 181 26.05 -9.40 -25.31
CA GLY A 181 25.38 -9.53 -26.60
C GLY A 181 24.00 -10.23 -26.57
N ARG A 182 23.47 -10.56 -25.39
CA ARG A 182 22.17 -11.22 -25.23
C ARG A 182 21.14 -10.28 -24.61
N HIS A 183 19.88 -10.47 -24.98
CA HIS A 183 18.78 -9.85 -24.26
C HIS A 183 18.71 -10.43 -22.85
N VAL A 184 18.44 -9.59 -21.86
CA VAL A 184 18.31 -9.99 -20.45
C VAL A 184 16.89 -9.73 -20.01
N LEU A 185 16.29 -10.68 -19.31
CA LEU A 185 15.02 -10.50 -18.63
C LEU A 185 15.25 -10.68 -17.14
N VAL A 186 15.10 -9.59 -16.39
CA VAL A 186 15.22 -9.60 -14.93
C VAL A 186 13.83 -9.76 -14.33
N VAL A 187 13.64 -10.77 -13.49
CA VAL A 187 12.36 -11.08 -12.84
C VAL A 187 12.50 -10.87 -11.35
N VAL A 188 11.73 -9.92 -10.84
CA VAL A 188 11.55 -9.60 -9.42
C VAL A 188 10.15 -10.03 -8.99
N ARG A 189 9.94 -10.24 -7.68
CA ARG A 189 8.59 -10.49 -7.15
C ARG A 189 7.73 -9.23 -7.30
N GLY A 190 6.55 -9.38 -7.87
CA GLY A 190 5.57 -8.30 -8.06
C GLY A 190 4.17 -8.87 -8.26
N GLU A 191 3.14 -8.07 -7.97
CA GLU A 191 1.73 -8.51 -7.99
C GLU A 191 1.27 -8.99 -9.37
N ASP A 192 1.65 -8.25 -10.42
CA ASP A 192 1.30 -8.58 -11.81
C ASP A 192 2.42 -9.35 -12.54
N ALA A 193 3.54 -9.65 -11.87
CA ALA A 193 4.73 -10.19 -12.53
C ALA A 193 4.45 -11.54 -13.23
N ALA A 194 3.54 -12.37 -12.69
CA ALA A 194 3.10 -13.60 -13.34
C ALA A 194 2.30 -13.33 -14.62
N ALA A 195 1.39 -12.36 -14.59
CA ALA A 195 0.57 -11.99 -15.74
C ALA A 195 1.43 -11.36 -16.85
N ASP A 196 2.37 -10.51 -16.47
CA ASP A 196 3.33 -9.90 -17.40
C ASP A 196 4.22 -10.96 -18.06
N LEU A 197 4.74 -11.91 -17.28
CA LEU A 197 5.58 -13.00 -17.78
C LEU A 197 4.84 -13.88 -18.81
N ARG A 198 3.56 -14.16 -18.57
CA ARG A 198 2.69 -14.87 -19.53
C ARG A 198 2.47 -14.05 -20.80
N THR A 199 2.29 -12.74 -20.66
CA THR A 199 2.09 -11.83 -21.80
C THR A 199 3.29 -11.83 -22.75
N ILE A 200 4.51 -11.93 -22.20
CA ILE A 200 5.75 -11.98 -22.98
C ILE A 200 6.26 -13.40 -23.26
N HIS A 201 5.46 -14.44 -23.03
CA HIS A 201 5.89 -15.83 -23.17
C HIS A 201 6.39 -16.15 -24.59
N SER A 202 5.74 -15.59 -25.62
CA SER A 202 6.19 -15.71 -27.02
C SER A 202 7.59 -15.13 -27.23
N TYR A 203 7.86 -13.95 -26.65
CA TYR A 203 9.17 -13.33 -26.70
C TYR A 203 10.24 -14.17 -25.99
N ILE A 204 9.94 -14.73 -24.81
CA ILE A 204 10.89 -15.58 -24.07
C ILE A 204 11.24 -16.82 -24.89
N ARG A 205 10.24 -17.45 -25.51
CA ARG A 205 10.41 -18.62 -26.37
C ARG A 205 11.24 -18.31 -27.62
N ASP A 206 10.95 -17.19 -28.29
CA ASP A 206 11.49 -16.86 -29.61
C ASP A 206 12.87 -16.20 -29.51
N ARG A 207 13.10 -15.35 -28.50
CA ARG A 207 14.36 -14.59 -28.31
C ARG A 207 15.31 -15.23 -27.31
N ARG A 208 14.85 -16.18 -26.48
CA ARG A 208 15.64 -16.90 -25.47
C ARG A 208 16.58 -15.98 -24.68
N PRO A 209 16.03 -14.93 -24.02
CA PRO A 209 16.83 -14.01 -23.23
C PRO A 209 17.48 -14.74 -22.05
N THR A 210 18.58 -14.19 -21.53
CA THR A 210 19.15 -14.61 -20.25
C THR A 210 18.20 -14.17 -19.13
N LEU A 211 17.52 -15.14 -18.54
CA LEU A 211 16.65 -14.98 -17.39
C LEU A 211 17.47 -14.81 -16.11
N ILE A 212 17.33 -13.67 -15.44
CA ILE A 212 17.94 -13.39 -14.13
C ILE A 212 16.80 -13.21 -13.13
N ALA A 213 16.79 -13.99 -12.06
CA ALA A 213 15.83 -13.85 -10.98
C ALA A 213 16.41 -13.05 -9.82
N VAL A 214 15.57 -12.25 -9.17
CA VAL A 214 15.91 -11.55 -7.92
C VAL A 214 15.03 -12.06 -6.79
N ASP A 215 15.64 -12.60 -5.73
CA ASP A 215 14.96 -13.27 -4.60
C ASP A 215 13.79 -14.17 -5.07
N GLY A 216 12.58 -13.86 -4.61
CA GLY A 216 11.35 -14.60 -4.93
C GLY A 216 10.92 -14.54 -6.40
N GLY A 217 11.63 -13.81 -7.25
CA GLY A 217 11.50 -13.92 -8.70
C GLY A 217 11.93 -15.28 -9.25
N ALA A 218 12.81 -16.01 -8.53
CA ALA A 218 13.19 -17.37 -8.89
C ALA A 218 11.99 -18.32 -8.80
N ASP A 219 11.23 -18.25 -7.71
CA ASP A 219 10.00 -19.03 -7.52
C ASP A 219 8.98 -18.75 -8.61
N LEU A 220 8.83 -17.47 -8.99
CA LEU A 220 7.90 -17.04 -10.02
C LEU A 220 8.27 -17.62 -11.39
N LEU A 221 9.54 -17.55 -11.77
CA LEU A 221 10.02 -18.16 -13.02
C LEU A 221 9.72 -19.66 -13.04
N LEU A 222 10.03 -20.37 -11.94
CA LEU A 222 9.80 -21.81 -11.83
C LEU A 222 8.31 -22.16 -11.91
N ALA A 223 7.45 -21.39 -11.27
CA ALA A 223 5.99 -21.57 -11.32
C ALA A 223 5.43 -21.42 -12.74
N GLU A 224 6.05 -20.60 -13.58
CA GLU A 224 5.70 -20.40 -14.99
C GLU A 224 6.48 -21.33 -15.94
N GLY A 225 7.17 -22.35 -15.40
CA GLY A 225 7.89 -23.36 -16.18
C GLY A 225 9.19 -22.85 -16.82
N LEU A 226 9.72 -21.73 -16.33
CA LEU A 226 10.96 -21.12 -16.80
C LEU A 226 12.07 -21.29 -15.77
N THR A 227 13.27 -21.67 -16.22
CA THR A 227 14.41 -21.85 -15.32
C THR A 227 15.30 -20.60 -15.34
N PRO A 228 15.55 -19.95 -14.18
CA PRO A 228 16.50 -18.84 -14.13
C PRO A 228 17.90 -19.31 -14.51
N HIS A 229 18.62 -18.47 -15.27
CA HIS A 229 20.04 -18.69 -15.60
C HIS A 229 20.96 -18.10 -14.53
N MET A 230 20.45 -17.17 -13.72
CA MET A 230 21.14 -16.55 -12.61
C MET A 230 20.10 -16.15 -11.57
N ILE A 231 20.47 -16.26 -10.29
CA ILE A 231 19.67 -15.77 -9.18
C ILE A 231 20.54 -14.78 -8.42
N ILE A 232 19.98 -13.61 -8.11
CA ILE A 232 20.59 -12.57 -7.30
C ILE A 232 19.70 -12.42 -6.07
N GLY A 233 20.25 -12.54 -4.87
CA GLY A 233 19.47 -12.43 -3.65
C GLY A 233 20.39 -12.30 -2.46
N ASP A 234 19.85 -11.78 -1.37
CA ASP A 234 20.52 -11.78 -0.09
C ASP A 234 20.17 -13.08 0.64
N MET A 235 21.15 -13.74 1.27
CA MET A 235 20.87 -14.98 2.02
C MET A 235 20.10 -14.74 3.33
N ASP A 236 19.95 -13.48 3.76
CA ASP A 236 19.39 -13.12 5.08
C ASP A 236 17.92 -12.63 5.07
N SER A 237 17.20 -12.71 3.93
CA SER A 237 15.82 -12.20 3.78
C SER A 237 14.72 -13.27 3.79
#